data_AF-B2AD41-F1
#
_entry.id   AF-B2AD41-F1
#
_cell.length_a   1.000
_cell.length_b   1.000
_cell.length_c   1.000
_cell.angle_alpha   90.00
_cell.angle_beta   90.00
_cell.angle_gamma   90.00
#
_symmetry.space_group_name_H-M   'P 1'
#
loop_
_entity.id
_entity.type
_entity.pdbx_description
1 polymer ?
#
loop_
_entity_poly.entity_id
_entity_poly.type
_entity_poly.pdbx_seq_one_letter_code
_entity_poly.pdbx_strand_id
1 'polypeptide(L)'
;MAPSIVFIATLAALLSPAIPNILAIAQLTAGCTTNSFTVSSWLIEDFESSGTTVRFQTLNRATNTSAQLSCQVSRNTSTWQACTSDSSPLLASVQLEAAVARVRINETWVCNDLTPSRPLNFAAQGEGSLPITCNTDACAPSSTDPLLIKSVLSSPFPLSPSAVPGPSGHDKEGCAAGSRTPSWEVFSTQLNLRNVSGRIEGGNAFIQLRNTITDYRASCFGTLTGTAPATMQCSAQSTGRPRAPKYNINTVLTFSPGSFVLIEIFGVGTARLPLECSAVGETTTYCAGDPATFTGRLISEKPIPPFSLGDPLPTAPSCTISSVVAPSYRFSDFETIVASGSNLGSIRFGIELNTGAAFTGYPSTFFRSGVSVSVTEGGSTAWYPCVLESVGEQSLTPTACAFRYDAATQSLSLSADWKCSDLDASRPVSFTGDLRTTVPSLTCLTTSGRTRCATAPGQAWAANVTSVYWGN
;
A
#
# COMPACT_ATOMS: atom_id res chain seq x y z
N MET A 1 51.40 -49.92 -5.69
CA MET A 1 51.02 -48.52 -5.38
C MET A 1 49.59 -48.35 -5.86
N ALA A 2 48.66 -47.93 -4.99
CA ALA A 2 47.26 -47.71 -5.34
C ALA A 2 46.94 -46.21 -5.31
N PRO A 3 46.10 -45.67 -6.23
CA PRO A 3 45.77 -44.25 -6.26
C PRO A 3 44.74 -43.90 -5.17
N SER A 4 45.07 -42.92 -4.32
CA SER A 4 44.11 -42.33 -3.39
C SER A 4 43.13 -41.43 -4.14
N ILE A 5 41.85 -41.80 -4.16
CA ILE A 5 40.77 -40.97 -4.72
C ILE A 5 40.36 -39.94 -3.67
N VAL A 6 40.67 -38.66 -3.93
CA VAL A 6 40.26 -37.53 -3.07
C VAL A 6 38.89 -37.03 -3.52
N PHE A 7 37.87 -37.23 -2.69
CA PHE A 7 36.55 -36.61 -2.89
C PHE A 7 36.59 -35.14 -2.46
N ILE A 8 36.54 -34.23 -3.42
CA ILE A 8 36.33 -32.80 -3.17
C ILE A 8 34.82 -32.57 -2.96
N ALA A 9 34.40 -32.47 -1.70
CA ALA A 9 33.04 -32.09 -1.35
C ALA A 9 32.85 -30.58 -1.58
N THR A 10 32.25 -30.20 -2.70
CA THR A 10 31.90 -28.81 -3.00
C THR A 10 30.75 -28.35 -2.10
N LEU A 11 31.09 -27.55 -1.08
CA LEU A 11 30.11 -26.98 -0.15
C LEU A 11 29.25 -25.91 -0.87
N ALA A 12 28.12 -26.34 -1.41
CA ALA A 12 27.15 -25.45 -2.06
C ALA A 12 26.51 -24.51 -1.02
N ALA A 13 27.01 -23.28 -0.94
CA ALA A 13 26.43 -22.25 -0.08
C ALA A 13 25.02 -21.90 -0.57
N LEU A 14 24.00 -22.32 0.20
CA LEU A 14 22.60 -21.93 -0.01
C LEU A 14 22.42 -20.44 0.29
N LEU A 15 22.74 -19.60 -0.69
CA LEU A 15 22.35 -18.20 -0.74
C LEU A 15 20.84 -18.11 -0.93
N SER A 16 20.09 -18.27 0.18
CA SER A 16 18.69 -17.85 0.24
C SER A 16 18.59 -16.40 -0.22
N PRO A 17 17.81 -16.07 -1.26
CA PRO A 17 17.61 -14.69 -1.66
C PRO A 17 16.95 -13.95 -0.50
N ALA A 18 17.64 -12.95 0.05
CA ALA A 18 17.08 -12.09 1.06
C ALA A 18 15.91 -11.32 0.44
N ILE A 19 14.68 -11.74 0.71
CA ILE A 19 13.47 -11.07 0.23
C ILE A 19 13.49 -9.65 0.80
N PRO A 20 13.62 -8.60 -0.04
CA PRO A 20 13.56 -7.24 0.47
C PRO A 20 12.15 -6.96 0.99
N ASN A 21 12.05 -6.19 2.09
CA ASN A 21 10.76 -5.75 2.64
C ASN A 21 10.14 -4.65 1.74
N ILE A 22 9.62 -5.07 0.58
CA ILE A 22 9.08 -4.20 -0.49
C ILE A 22 7.92 -3.31 -0.01
N LEU A 23 7.20 -3.72 1.04
CA LEU A 23 5.96 -3.08 1.51
C LEU A 23 6.15 -1.72 2.21
N ALA A 24 7.38 -1.27 2.49
CA ALA A 24 7.62 -0.08 3.32
C ALA A 24 7.97 1.22 2.55
N ILE A 25 8.14 1.18 1.21
CA ILE A 25 8.57 2.35 0.40
C ILE A 25 7.70 2.55 -0.87
N ALA A 26 6.91 1.54 -1.27
CA ALA A 26 6.16 1.54 -2.52
C ALA A 26 5.12 2.67 -2.71
N GLN A 27 4.75 3.41 -1.65
CA GLN A 27 3.83 4.56 -1.72
C GLN A 27 4.48 5.88 -2.17
N LEU A 28 5.82 5.96 -2.28
CA LEU A 28 6.53 7.18 -2.74
C LEU A 28 7.33 6.99 -4.05
N THR A 29 7.28 5.80 -4.65
CA THR A 29 7.87 5.54 -5.98
C THR A 29 6.89 5.78 -7.13
N ALA A 30 5.61 5.95 -6.83
CA ALA A 30 4.63 6.50 -7.76
C ALA A 30 4.81 8.04 -7.81
N GLY A 31 4.68 8.62 -9.01
CA GLY A 31 4.89 10.04 -9.23
C GLY A 31 3.74 10.92 -8.72
N CYS A 32 3.98 12.24 -8.68
CA CYS A 32 3.02 13.26 -8.25
C CYS A 32 1.60 13.03 -8.82
N THR A 33 1.47 12.78 -10.13
CA THR A 33 0.17 12.56 -10.76
C THR A 33 -0.53 11.32 -10.21
N THR A 34 0.18 10.20 -10.12
CA THR A 34 -0.38 8.95 -9.59
C THR A 34 -0.76 9.09 -8.12
N ASN A 35 0.08 9.73 -7.30
CA ASN A 35 -0.22 9.96 -5.88
C ASN A 35 -1.42 10.89 -5.70
N SER A 36 -1.60 11.88 -6.59
CA SER A 36 -2.75 12.79 -6.59
C SER A 36 -4.08 12.06 -6.82
N PHE A 37 -4.11 11.04 -7.68
CA PHE A 37 -5.31 10.23 -7.91
C PHE A 37 -5.52 9.10 -6.88
N THR A 38 -4.49 8.72 -6.11
CA THR A 38 -4.52 7.49 -5.30
C THR A 38 -4.43 7.69 -3.79
N VAL A 39 -3.74 8.74 -3.32
CA VAL A 39 -3.47 9.01 -1.90
C VAL A 39 -3.58 10.51 -1.56
N SER A 40 -4.33 11.29 -2.33
CA SER A 40 -4.54 12.72 -2.10
C SER A 40 -5.17 12.98 -0.73
N SER A 41 -4.32 13.41 0.18
CA SER A 41 -4.59 13.57 1.61
C SER A 41 -3.50 14.43 2.23
N TRP A 42 -3.85 15.07 3.33
CA TRP A 42 -2.90 15.81 4.16
C TRP A 42 -2.74 15.11 5.49
N LEU A 43 -1.50 15.03 5.96
CA LEU A 43 -1.21 14.66 7.33
C LEU A 43 -0.98 15.94 8.15
N ILE A 44 -1.62 16.05 9.30
CA ILE A 44 -1.45 17.17 10.26
C ILE A 44 -0.60 16.68 11.43
N GLU A 45 0.57 17.27 11.58
CA GLU A 45 1.58 16.96 12.60
C GLU A 45 1.78 18.17 13.54
N ASP A 46 2.35 17.94 14.73
CA ASP A 46 2.72 18.97 15.70
C ASP A 46 1.62 20.02 16.00
N PHE A 47 0.39 19.56 16.26
CA PHE A 47 -0.74 20.44 16.60
C PHE A 47 -0.59 21.02 18.02
N GLU A 48 -0.36 22.33 18.10
CA GLU A 48 -0.25 23.09 19.34
C GLU A 48 -1.24 24.26 19.37
N SER A 49 -1.85 24.55 20.52
CA SER A 49 -2.66 25.76 20.73
C SER A 49 -2.22 26.50 22.00
N SER A 50 -1.69 27.71 21.85
CA SER A 50 -1.24 28.57 22.94
C SER A 50 -1.88 29.96 22.85
N GLY A 51 -2.57 30.38 23.93
CA GLY A 51 -3.34 31.63 23.94
C GLY A 51 -4.41 31.66 22.85
N THR A 52 -4.29 32.60 21.92
CA THR A 52 -5.13 32.74 20.71
C THR A 52 -4.47 32.19 19.44
N THR A 53 -3.35 31.47 19.54
CA THR A 53 -2.61 30.98 18.37
C THR A 53 -2.62 29.46 18.31
N VAL A 54 -3.14 28.91 17.22
CA VAL A 54 -2.95 27.50 16.82
C VAL A 54 -1.78 27.41 15.84
N ARG A 55 -1.00 26.34 15.93
CA ARG A 55 0.05 25.94 14.99
C ARG A 55 -0.03 24.45 14.71
N PHE A 56 0.37 24.06 13.51
CA PHE A 56 0.58 22.67 13.10
C PHE A 56 1.44 22.64 11.84
N GLN A 57 2.16 21.54 11.62
CA GLN A 57 2.72 21.22 10.32
C GLN A 57 1.66 20.48 9.48
N THR A 58 1.68 20.68 8.17
CA THR A 58 0.95 19.80 7.24
C THR A 58 1.91 19.18 6.23
N LEU A 59 1.63 17.95 5.80
CA LEU A 59 2.30 17.25 4.70
C LEU A 59 1.27 16.83 3.66
N ASN A 60 1.35 17.41 2.46
CA ASN A 60 0.59 16.93 1.30
C ASN A 60 1.24 15.64 0.77
N ARG A 61 0.52 14.51 0.87
CA ARG A 61 1.04 13.18 0.51
C ARG A 61 1.05 12.89 -0.99
N ALA A 62 0.42 13.74 -1.81
CA ALA A 62 0.52 13.65 -3.27
C ALA A 62 1.83 14.23 -3.80
N THR A 63 2.26 15.37 -3.24
CA THR A 63 3.47 16.12 -3.65
C THR A 63 4.69 15.85 -2.77
N ASN A 64 4.51 15.19 -1.62
CA ASN A 64 5.50 15.08 -0.54
C ASN A 64 6.07 16.47 -0.11
N THR A 65 5.22 17.50 -0.15
CA THR A 65 5.55 18.87 0.26
C THR A 65 4.92 19.15 1.61
N SER A 66 5.70 19.68 2.55
CA SER A 66 5.21 20.14 3.85
C SER A 66 5.22 21.67 3.98
N ALA A 67 4.41 22.18 4.91
CA ALA A 67 4.24 23.60 5.17
C ALA A 67 3.93 23.84 6.65
N GLN A 68 4.37 24.97 7.20
CA GLN A 68 4.07 25.36 8.57
C GLN A 68 2.86 26.30 8.60
N LEU A 69 1.84 25.93 9.36
CA LEU A 69 0.61 26.70 9.50
C LEU A 69 0.53 27.37 10.88
N SER A 70 0.01 28.60 10.90
CA SER A 70 -0.34 29.32 12.13
C SER A 70 -1.68 30.05 11.93
N CYS A 71 -2.58 29.94 12.88
CA CYS A 71 -3.95 30.49 12.80
C CYS A 71 -4.24 31.32 14.06
N GLN A 72 -4.84 32.50 13.90
CA GLN A 72 -5.38 33.25 15.04
C GLN A 72 -6.81 32.78 15.32
N VAL A 73 -7.02 32.23 16.52
CA VAL A 73 -8.22 31.51 16.92
C VAL A 73 -8.90 32.10 18.15
N SER A 74 -10.20 31.83 18.26
CA SER A 74 -11.08 32.24 19.34
C SER A 74 -11.78 31.00 19.89
N ARG A 75 -11.50 30.66 21.16
CA ARG A 75 -11.97 29.40 21.76
C ARG A 75 -13.48 29.35 21.87
N ASN A 76 -14.04 28.15 21.76
CA ASN A 76 -15.47 27.87 21.87
C ASN A 76 -16.30 28.60 20.79
N THR A 77 -15.72 28.84 19.62
CA THR A 77 -16.45 29.39 18.47
C THR A 77 -16.70 28.31 17.42
N SER A 78 -17.87 28.37 16.77
CA SER A 78 -18.24 27.52 15.62
C SER A 78 -17.83 28.14 14.28
N THR A 79 -16.96 29.15 14.30
CA THR A 79 -16.50 29.89 13.13
C THR A 79 -15.17 29.35 12.65
N TRP A 80 -15.03 29.15 11.33
CA TRP A 80 -13.75 28.83 10.70
C TRP A 80 -12.84 30.06 10.69
N GLN A 81 -11.61 29.88 11.15
CA GLN A 81 -10.61 30.94 11.29
C GLN A 81 -9.41 30.60 10.41
N ALA A 82 -9.05 31.51 9.52
CA ALA A 82 -8.03 31.28 8.50
C ALA A 82 -6.63 31.16 9.11
N CYS A 83 -5.83 30.27 8.52
CA CYS A 83 -4.42 30.09 8.84
C CYS A 83 -3.54 30.78 7.79
N THR A 84 -2.41 31.33 8.22
CA THR A 84 -1.32 31.73 7.34
C THR A 84 -0.36 30.56 7.16
N SER A 85 -0.03 30.26 5.90
CA SER A 85 1.04 29.35 5.48
C SER A 85 2.27 30.12 5.01
N ASP A 86 3.41 29.44 5.00
CA ASP A 86 4.59 29.81 4.21
C ASP A 86 4.47 29.36 2.74
N SER A 87 3.74 28.27 2.47
CA SER A 87 3.43 27.80 1.12
C SER A 87 2.17 28.43 0.51
N SER A 88 2.29 28.91 -0.73
CA SER A 88 1.16 29.24 -1.61
C SER A 88 1.10 28.19 -2.72
N PRO A 89 -0.07 27.64 -3.09
CA PRO A 89 -1.43 28.15 -2.82
C PRO A 89 -2.23 27.30 -1.80
N LEU A 90 -1.60 26.93 -0.69
CA LEU A 90 -2.27 26.23 0.41
C LEU A 90 -3.19 27.17 1.18
N LEU A 91 -4.48 26.83 1.30
CA LEU A 91 -5.44 27.50 2.16
C LEU A 91 -5.88 26.55 3.27
N ALA A 92 -5.67 26.94 4.53
CA ALA A 92 -6.14 26.17 5.67
C ALA A 92 -6.97 27.04 6.63
N SER A 93 -7.84 26.40 7.39
CA SER A 93 -8.63 27.03 8.45
C SER A 93 -8.89 26.06 9.60
N VAL A 94 -9.05 26.61 10.80
CA VAL A 94 -9.31 25.85 12.04
C VAL A 94 -10.58 26.36 12.70
N GLN A 95 -11.32 25.46 13.34
CA GLN A 95 -12.44 25.74 14.25
C GLN A 95 -12.14 25.05 15.59
N LEU A 96 -12.20 25.79 16.69
CA LEU A 96 -11.72 25.34 18.00
C LEU A 96 -12.87 25.27 19.03
N GLU A 97 -13.50 24.10 19.12
CA GLU A 97 -14.56 23.77 20.07
C GLU A 97 -13.99 23.29 21.41
N ALA A 98 -14.82 23.18 22.45
CA ALA A 98 -14.36 22.91 23.82
C ALA A 98 -13.61 21.58 24.04
N ALA A 99 -13.77 20.61 23.14
CA ALA A 99 -13.12 19.29 23.20
C ALA A 99 -12.68 18.75 21.82
N VAL A 100 -12.83 19.54 20.75
CA VAL A 100 -12.50 19.14 19.36
C VAL A 100 -11.87 20.32 18.62
N ALA A 101 -10.72 20.09 17.98
CA ALA A 101 -10.24 20.97 16.92
C ALA A 101 -10.65 20.37 15.56
N ARG A 102 -11.30 21.17 14.71
CA ARG A 102 -11.51 20.83 13.30
C ARG A 102 -10.50 21.56 12.45
N VAL A 103 -9.97 20.88 11.45
CA VAL A 103 -9.01 21.41 10.49
C VAL A 103 -9.57 21.18 9.10
N ARG A 104 -9.62 22.24 8.28
CA ARG A 104 -10.06 22.19 6.88
C ARG A 104 -8.96 22.74 6.00
N ILE A 105 -8.60 21.98 4.97
CA ILE A 105 -7.62 22.37 3.95
C ILE A 105 -8.31 22.45 2.58
N ASN A 106 -7.86 23.40 1.76
CA ASN A 106 -8.09 23.50 0.33
C ASN A 106 -6.76 23.88 -0.32
N GLU A 107 -6.22 23.04 -1.19
CA GLU A 107 -4.92 23.25 -1.83
C GLU A 107 -5.02 22.97 -3.32
N THR A 108 -4.24 23.70 -4.12
CA THR A 108 -3.97 23.36 -5.52
C THR A 108 -2.49 23.10 -5.74
N TRP A 109 -2.16 22.13 -6.59
CA TRP A 109 -0.79 21.74 -6.87
C TRP A 109 -0.61 21.28 -8.31
N VAL A 110 0.64 21.22 -8.76
CA VAL A 110 0.98 21.02 -10.17
C VAL A 110 1.90 19.81 -10.31
N CYS A 111 1.45 18.80 -11.05
CA CYS A 111 2.24 17.61 -11.34
C CYS A 111 2.73 17.63 -12.80
N ASN A 112 4.04 17.49 -13.01
CA ASN A 112 4.71 17.55 -14.31
C ASN A 112 5.43 16.23 -14.68
N ASP A 113 5.19 15.17 -13.93
CA ASP A 113 5.87 13.88 -13.96
C ASP A 113 5.51 13.01 -15.18
N LEU A 114 4.26 13.06 -15.67
CA LEU A 114 3.86 12.31 -16.87
C LEU A 114 4.21 13.03 -18.19
N THR A 115 4.09 14.36 -18.23
CA THR A 115 4.33 15.15 -19.44
C THR A 115 4.76 16.57 -19.04
N PRO A 116 6.08 16.85 -18.97
CA PRO A 116 6.59 18.14 -18.47
C PRO A 116 6.12 19.37 -19.25
N SER A 117 5.71 19.21 -20.52
CA SER A 117 5.17 20.27 -21.38
C SER A 117 3.66 20.50 -21.24
N ARG A 118 2.96 19.64 -20.49
CA ARG A 118 1.51 19.72 -20.21
C ARG A 118 1.25 19.24 -18.77
N PRO A 119 1.67 20.01 -17.75
CA PRO A 119 1.47 19.62 -16.36
C PRO A 119 -0.02 19.59 -15.98
N LEU A 120 -0.37 18.72 -15.05
CA LEU A 120 -1.72 18.57 -14.52
C LEU A 120 -1.90 19.42 -13.26
N ASN A 121 -2.95 20.25 -13.28
CA ASN A 121 -3.33 21.11 -12.16
C ASN A 121 -4.38 20.40 -11.30
N PHE A 122 -3.96 19.95 -10.12
CA PHE A 122 -4.83 19.36 -9.13
C PHE A 122 -5.39 20.43 -8.19
N ALA A 123 -6.61 20.20 -7.72
CA ALA A 123 -7.23 20.97 -6.66
C ALA A 123 -8.02 20.01 -5.79
N ALA A 124 -7.91 20.15 -4.46
CA ALA A 124 -8.59 19.29 -3.52
C ALA A 124 -8.94 20.04 -2.25
N GLN A 125 -10.03 19.61 -1.59
CA GLN A 125 -10.43 20.11 -0.27
C GLN A 125 -10.69 18.94 0.68
N GLY A 126 -10.49 19.12 1.98
CA GLY A 126 -10.81 18.10 2.99
C GLY A 126 -11.00 18.71 4.36
N GLU A 127 -11.71 17.98 5.22
CA GLU A 127 -11.94 18.34 6.62
C GLU A 127 -11.67 17.12 7.51
N GLY A 128 -10.98 17.35 8.61
CA GLY A 128 -10.76 16.37 9.67
C GLY A 128 -10.95 16.99 11.05
N SER A 129 -11.02 16.16 12.07
CA SER A 129 -11.20 16.59 13.45
C SER A 129 -10.39 15.72 14.41
N LEU A 130 -9.68 16.36 15.33
CA LEU A 130 -8.95 15.70 16.41
C LEU A 130 -9.58 16.03 17.78
N PRO A 131 -9.60 15.08 18.73
CA PRO A 131 -9.95 15.36 20.11
C PRO A 131 -8.86 16.21 20.77
N ILE A 132 -9.25 17.20 21.57
CA ILE A 132 -8.33 18.08 22.30
C ILE A 132 -8.74 18.20 23.77
N THR A 133 -7.73 18.42 24.61
CA THR A 133 -7.89 18.76 26.03
C THR A 133 -7.42 20.21 26.23
N CYS A 134 -8.36 21.10 26.55
CA CYS A 134 -8.07 22.51 26.85
C CYS A 134 -7.90 22.76 28.35
N ASN A 135 -6.96 23.63 28.70
CA ASN A 135 -6.87 24.29 30.01
C ASN A 135 -7.15 25.80 29.86
N THR A 136 -6.82 26.60 30.89
CA THR A 136 -7.01 28.06 30.88
C THR A 136 -6.26 28.75 29.74
N ASP A 137 -5.07 28.29 29.38
CA ASP A 137 -4.10 29.04 28.59
C ASP A 137 -3.67 28.33 27.30
N ALA A 138 -3.86 27.01 27.20
CA ALA A 138 -3.50 26.20 26.04
C ALA A 138 -4.54 25.09 25.76
N CYS A 139 -4.48 24.52 24.56
CA CYS A 139 -5.13 23.24 24.24
C CYS A 139 -4.10 22.30 23.60
N ALA A 140 -4.11 21.04 24.00
CA ALA A 140 -3.27 19.99 23.44
C ALA A 140 -4.15 18.89 22.80
N PRO A 141 -3.67 18.19 21.76
CA PRO A 141 -4.37 17.01 21.24
C PRO A 141 -4.43 15.91 22.31
N SER A 142 -5.53 15.15 22.34
CA SER A 142 -5.69 14.06 23.32
C SER A 142 -4.91 12.78 22.95
N SER A 143 -4.19 12.79 21.83
CA SER A 143 -3.20 11.79 21.42
C SER A 143 -2.02 12.49 20.72
N THR A 144 -0.88 11.81 20.58
CA THR A 144 0.20 12.22 19.67
C THR A 144 -0.06 11.78 18.23
N ASP A 145 -1.08 10.94 17.99
CA ASP A 145 -1.52 10.52 16.65
C ASP A 145 -1.75 11.75 15.73
N PRO A 146 -1.00 11.88 14.62
CA PRO A 146 -1.22 12.95 13.64
C PRO A 146 -2.51 12.73 12.85
N LEU A 147 -3.25 13.81 12.59
CA LEU A 147 -4.57 13.74 11.95
C LEU A 147 -4.44 13.59 10.42
N LEU A 148 -4.93 12.47 9.88
CA LEU A 148 -5.05 12.24 8.44
C LEU A 148 -6.34 12.87 7.89
N ILE A 149 -6.22 13.97 7.15
CA ILE A 149 -7.32 14.59 6.40
C ILE A 149 -7.36 13.96 5.00
N LYS A 150 -8.38 13.14 4.73
CA LYS A 150 -8.64 12.62 3.37
C LYS A 150 -9.22 13.72 2.50
N SER A 151 -8.73 13.86 1.27
CA SER A 151 -9.18 14.91 0.36
C SER A 151 -10.33 14.47 -0.54
N VAL A 152 -11.05 15.46 -1.05
CA VAL A 152 -11.99 15.39 -2.16
C VAL A 152 -11.39 16.20 -3.30
N LEU A 153 -10.91 15.52 -4.34
CA LEU A 153 -10.46 16.13 -5.58
C LEU A 153 -11.61 16.91 -6.25
N SER A 154 -11.26 18.04 -6.85
CA SER A 154 -12.15 18.89 -7.68
C SER A 154 -11.55 19.21 -9.06
N SER A 155 -10.21 19.24 -9.18
CA SER A 155 -9.46 19.39 -10.43
C SER A 155 -8.39 18.29 -10.53
N PRO A 156 -8.03 17.77 -11.73
CA PRO A 156 -8.54 18.12 -13.07
C PRO A 156 -10.00 17.71 -13.32
N PHE A 157 -10.57 16.88 -12.44
CA PHE A 157 -11.96 16.48 -12.42
C PHE A 157 -12.31 16.09 -10.97
N PRO A 158 -13.58 16.14 -10.52
CA PRO A 158 -14.00 15.64 -9.21
C PRO A 158 -13.96 14.09 -9.08
N LEU A 159 -12.79 13.49 -9.33
CA LEU A 159 -12.52 12.05 -9.19
C LEU A 159 -12.14 11.73 -7.74
N SER A 160 -13.11 11.87 -6.85
CA SER A 160 -12.98 11.35 -5.49
C SER A 160 -13.59 9.95 -5.46
N PRO A 161 -12.80 8.85 -5.62
CA PRO A 161 -13.30 7.52 -5.27
C PRO A 161 -13.92 7.56 -3.87
N SER A 162 -15.02 6.84 -3.67
CA SER A 162 -15.56 6.62 -2.33
C SER A 162 -14.49 5.93 -1.48
N ALA A 163 -13.79 6.71 -0.65
CA ALA A 163 -12.60 6.26 0.06
C ALA A 163 -12.95 5.06 0.95
N VAL A 164 -12.51 3.87 0.54
CA VAL A 164 -12.74 2.63 1.28
C VAL A 164 -12.19 2.84 2.69
N PRO A 165 -12.99 2.58 3.75
CA PRO A 165 -12.49 2.66 5.12
C PRO A 165 -11.26 1.75 5.25
N GLY A 166 -10.12 2.33 5.60
CA GLY A 166 -8.92 1.55 5.88
C GLY A 166 -9.16 0.62 7.07
N PRO A 167 -8.39 -0.46 7.20
CA PRO A 167 -8.53 -1.37 8.33
C PRO A 167 -8.34 -0.59 9.65
N SER A 168 -9.14 -0.91 10.67
CA SER A 168 -9.10 -0.20 11.96
C SER A 168 -7.69 -0.14 12.53
N GLY A 169 -7.14 1.06 12.71
CA GLY A 169 -5.74 1.27 13.11
C GLY A 169 -4.76 1.56 11.98
N HIS A 170 -5.19 1.73 10.71
CA HIS A 170 -4.40 2.44 9.68
C HIS A 170 -4.21 3.93 10.01
N ASP A 171 -5.13 4.46 10.81
CA ASP A 171 -5.37 5.82 11.25
C ASP A 171 -4.77 6.13 12.63
N LYS A 172 -3.86 5.27 13.11
CA LYS A 172 -3.21 5.37 14.42
C LYS A 172 -1.71 5.13 14.29
N GLU A 173 -0.94 5.65 15.23
CA GLU A 173 0.46 5.26 15.42
C GLU A 173 0.55 3.72 15.50
N GLY A 174 1.40 3.13 14.65
CA GLY A 174 1.64 1.69 14.65
C GLY A 174 2.19 1.20 15.99
N CYS A 175 2.13 -0.12 16.23
CA CYS A 175 2.55 -0.75 17.50
C CYS A 175 3.94 -0.33 18.01
N ALA A 176 4.82 0.19 17.14
CA ALA A 176 6.10 0.79 17.50
C ALA A 176 5.98 1.91 18.55
N ALA A 177 5.06 2.87 18.39
CA ALA A 177 4.98 4.01 19.32
C ALA A 177 4.40 3.60 20.68
N GLY A 178 3.33 2.80 20.69
CA GLY A 178 2.82 2.15 21.90
C GLY A 178 3.87 1.26 22.59
N SER A 179 4.82 0.68 21.84
CA SER A 179 5.91 -0.12 22.41
C SER A 179 7.01 0.69 23.11
N ARG A 180 6.94 2.04 23.14
CA ARG A 180 7.92 2.89 23.86
C ARG A 180 7.89 2.71 25.38
N THR A 181 6.73 2.38 25.95
CA THR A 181 6.55 2.07 27.37
C THR A 181 5.90 0.68 27.51
N PRO A 182 6.63 -0.41 27.20
CA PRO A 182 6.04 -1.74 27.09
C PRO A 182 5.62 -2.27 28.47
N SER A 183 4.32 -2.15 28.75
CA SER A 183 3.69 -2.69 29.96
C SER A 183 3.36 -4.18 29.78
N TRP A 184 3.73 -4.97 30.77
CA TRP A 184 3.52 -6.41 30.81
C TRP A 184 2.72 -6.81 32.05
N GLU A 185 1.83 -7.77 31.87
CA GLU A 185 1.01 -8.40 32.89
C GLU A 185 1.48 -9.86 33.01
N VAL A 186 2.03 -10.24 34.16
CA VAL A 186 2.05 -11.64 34.56
C VAL A 186 0.62 -11.99 34.96
N PHE A 187 -0.02 -12.96 34.30
CA PHE A 187 -1.42 -13.33 34.59
C PHE A 187 -1.59 -14.77 35.06
N SER A 188 -0.51 -15.56 35.08
CA SER A 188 -0.45 -16.89 35.69
C SER A 188 0.98 -17.24 36.03
N THR A 189 1.22 -17.70 37.26
CA THR A 189 2.52 -18.22 37.73
C THR A 189 2.30 -19.56 38.42
N GLN A 190 3.08 -20.57 38.04
CA GLN A 190 3.09 -21.90 38.67
C GLN A 190 4.53 -22.39 38.82
N LEU A 191 4.96 -22.64 40.05
CA LEU A 191 6.28 -23.19 40.38
C LEU A 191 6.11 -24.57 41.03
N ASN A 192 6.89 -25.54 40.57
CA ASN A 192 7.02 -26.86 41.18
C ASN A 192 8.43 -27.00 41.72
N LEU A 193 8.61 -26.69 43.01
CA LEU A 193 9.91 -26.62 43.67
C LEU A 193 10.22 -27.94 44.39
N ARG A 194 11.45 -28.45 44.22
CA ARG A 194 11.96 -29.60 44.97
C ARG A 194 12.63 -29.11 46.26
N ASN A 195 12.02 -29.48 47.39
CA ASN A 195 12.44 -29.13 48.73
C ASN A 195 13.09 -30.36 49.40
N VAL A 196 14.29 -30.20 49.95
CA VAL A 196 14.99 -31.24 50.71
C VAL A 196 15.50 -30.61 52.00
N SER A 197 15.10 -31.20 53.14
CA SER A 197 15.49 -30.73 54.48
C SER A 197 15.23 -29.23 54.73
N GLY A 198 14.15 -28.68 54.16
CA GLY A 198 13.78 -27.27 54.28
C GLY A 198 14.47 -26.33 53.28
N ARG A 199 15.29 -26.85 52.36
CA ARG A 199 15.98 -26.07 51.33
C ARG A 199 15.44 -26.41 49.94
N ILE A 200 15.16 -25.37 49.14
CA ILE A 200 14.86 -25.53 47.72
C ILE A 200 16.17 -25.87 46.98
N GLU A 201 16.24 -27.06 46.38
CA GLU A 201 17.40 -27.48 45.56
C GLU A 201 17.24 -27.07 44.09
N GLY A 202 16.00 -26.98 43.60
CA GLY A 202 15.65 -26.58 42.25
C GLY A 202 14.16 -26.75 41.98
N GLY A 203 13.74 -26.78 40.72
CA GLY A 203 12.35 -27.00 40.35
C GLY A 203 12.05 -26.75 38.88
N ASN A 204 10.76 -26.66 38.54
CA ASN A 204 10.27 -26.18 37.24
C ASN A 204 9.42 -24.93 37.46
N ALA A 205 9.50 -23.98 36.53
CA ALA A 205 8.68 -22.77 36.51
C ALA A 205 7.88 -22.68 35.21
N PHE A 206 6.63 -22.27 35.34
CA PHE A 206 5.75 -21.92 34.23
C PHE A 206 5.12 -20.56 34.52
N ILE A 207 5.28 -19.61 33.60
CA ILE A 207 4.76 -18.24 33.75
C ILE A 207 4.08 -17.83 32.45
N GLN A 208 2.89 -17.24 32.53
CA GLN A 208 2.19 -16.67 31.38
C GLN A 208 2.25 -15.14 31.46
N LEU A 209 2.77 -14.54 30.38
CA LEU A 209 2.96 -13.11 30.22
C LEU A 209 2.03 -12.58 29.13
N ARG A 210 1.52 -11.37 29.33
CA ARG A 210 0.73 -10.63 28.36
C ARG A 210 1.30 -9.22 28.21
N ASN A 211 1.63 -8.80 27.00
CA ASN A 211 1.90 -7.40 26.72
C ASN A 211 0.56 -6.66 26.67
N THR A 212 0.34 -5.70 27.57
CA THR A 212 -0.98 -5.06 27.73
C THR A 212 -1.34 -4.11 26.59
N ILE A 213 -0.38 -3.78 25.71
CA ILE A 213 -0.53 -2.82 24.61
C ILE A 213 -0.78 -3.53 23.27
N THR A 214 -0.18 -4.71 23.06
CA THR A 214 -0.29 -5.49 21.82
C THR A 214 -1.16 -6.76 21.94
N ASP A 215 -1.70 -7.05 23.13
CA ASP A 215 -2.29 -8.34 23.57
C ASP A 215 -1.40 -9.58 23.32
N TYR A 216 -0.12 -9.40 23.00
CA TYR A 216 0.81 -10.50 22.77
C TYR A 216 0.97 -11.35 24.03
N ARG A 217 0.69 -12.65 23.91
CA ARG A 217 0.78 -13.63 25.01
C ARG A 217 1.95 -14.58 24.81
N ALA A 218 2.70 -14.84 25.87
CA ALA A 218 3.80 -15.80 25.88
C ALA A 218 3.72 -16.76 27.06
N SER A 219 4.01 -18.04 26.81
CA SER A 219 4.27 -19.07 27.83
C SER A 219 5.77 -19.19 28.06
N CYS A 220 6.26 -18.76 29.22
CA CYS A 220 7.62 -18.99 29.68
C CYS A 220 7.72 -20.33 30.42
N PHE A 221 8.71 -21.13 30.10
CA PHE A 221 9.04 -22.35 30.83
C PHE A 221 10.56 -22.48 31.05
N GLY A 222 10.94 -23.10 32.16
CA GLY A 222 12.31 -23.54 32.40
C GLY A 222 12.53 -24.18 33.76
N THR A 223 13.72 -24.72 33.95
CA THR A 223 14.18 -25.29 35.21
C THR A 223 14.74 -24.19 36.12
N LEU A 224 14.40 -24.26 37.41
CA LEU A 224 14.98 -23.43 38.46
C LEU A 224 16.11 -24.20 39.16
N THR A 225 17.19 -23.50 39.52
CA THR A 225 18.25 -24.02 40.40
C THR A 225 18.22 -23.24 41.72
N GLY A 226 18.46 -23.91 42.85
CA GLY A 226 18.41 -23.28 44.18
C GLY A 226 19.57 -22.34 44.51
N THR A 227 20.35 -21.89 43.52
CA THR A 227 21.64 -21.22 43.70
C THR A 227 21.97 -20.11 42.71
N ALA A 228 21.30 -20.02 41.55
CA ALA A 228 21.70 -19.12 40.47
C ALA A 228 20.49 -18.52 39.72
N PRO A 229 20.70 -17.42 38.97
CA PRO A 229 19.69 -16.92 38.04
C PRO A 229 19.26 -17.97 37.02
N ALA A 230 17.96 -18.10 36.79
CA ALA A 230 17.36 -19.05 35.85
C ALA A 230 16.71 -18.28 34.69
N THR A 231 17.20 -18.53 33.48
CA THR A 231 16.65 -17.95 32.24
C THR A 231 15.61 -18.90 31.65
N MET A 232 14.36 -18.46 31.56
CA MET A 232 13.28 -19.18 30.90
C MET A 232 13.13 -18.74 29.44
N GLN A 233 12.91 -19.71 28.56
CA GLN A 233 12.51 -19.46 27.18
C GLN A 233 11.00 -19.26 27.14
N CYS A 234 10.54 -18.19 26.48
CA CYS A 234 9.12 -17.93 26.32
C CYS A 234 8.69 -18.10 24.86
N SER A 235 7.61 -18.85 24.63
CA SER A 235 7.02 -19.08 23.31
C SER A 235 5.67 -18.37 23.18
N ALA A 236 5.39 -17.82 22.01
CA ALA A 236 4.14 -17.14 21.72
C ALA A 236 2.94 -18.10 21.81
N GLN A 237 1.88 -17.71 22.52
CA GLN A 237 0.63 -18.49 22.57
C GLN A 237 -0.20 -18.22 21.31
N SER A 238 -0.15 -19.14 20.34
CA SER A 238 -1.04 -19.13 19.18
C SER A 238 -2.45 -19.63 19.55
N THR A 239 -3.28 -18.74 20.10
CA THR A 239 -4.71 -18.99 20.39
C THR A 239 -5.57 -19.01 19.12
N GLY A 240 -5.23 -19.89 18.16
CA GLY A 240 -5.91 -20.04 16.88
C GLY A 240 -5.10 -20.86 15.88
N ARG A 241 -5.62 -21.02 14.64
CA ARG A 241 -4.88 -21.68 13.55
C ARG A 241 -3.51 -21.00 13.37
N PRO A 242 -2.40 -21.77 13.24
CA PRO A 242 -1.05 -21.20 13.22
C PRO A 242 -0.82 -20.39 11.94
N ARG A 243 -1.04 -19.09 12.01
CA ARG A 243 -0.42 -18.11 11.12
C ARG A 243 1.03 -17.93 11.58
N ALA A 244 1.97 -17.85 10.65
CA ALA A 244 3.35 -17.47 10.98
C ALA A 244 3.33 -16.11 11.70
N PRO A 245 4.08 -15.94 12.80
CA PRO A 245 4.09 -14.68 13.53
C PRO A 245 4.67 -13.57 12.65
N LYS A 246 3.91 -12.48 12.45
CA LYS A 246 4.33 -11.34 11.61
C LYS A 246 5.59 -10.65 12.13
N TYR A 247 5.92 -10.85 13.40
CA TYR A 247 7.09 -10.30 14.08
C TYR A 247 7.69 -11.38 14.99
N ASN A 248 9.01 -11.59 14.93
CA ASN A 248 9.72 -12.46 15.88
C ASN A 248 9.92 -11.70 17.20
N ILE A 249 8.98 -11.86 18.13
CA ILE A 249 9.09 -11.32 19.50
C ILE A 249 9.82 -12.36 20.35
N ASN A 250 11.14 -12.22 20.47
CA ASN A 250 11.88 -12.98 21.47
C ASN A 250 11.50 -12.45 22.86
N THR A 251 11.12 -13.33 23.79
CA THR A 251 10.80 -12.95 25.17
C THR A 251 11.60 -13.87 26.08
N VAL A 252 12.43 -13.27 26.92
CA VAL A 252 13.36 -13.96 27.81
C VAL A 252 13.07 -13.47 29.22
N LEU A 253 12.66 -14.38 30.12
CA LEU A 253 12.44 -14.03 31.52
C LEU A 253 13.55 -14.64 32.37
N THR A 254 14.36 -13.76 32.96
CA THR A 254 15.47 -14.16 33.84
C THR A 254 15.08 -13.93 35.29
N PHE A 255 14.82 -15.03 36.02
CA PHE A 255 14.74 -15.01 37.47
C PHE A 255 16.15 -14.83 38.04
N SER A 256 16.39 -13.92 38.99
CA SER A 256 17.76 -13.63 39.48
C SER A 256 17.83 -13.23 40.97
N PRO A 257 18.56 -13.99 41.80
CA PRO A 257 19.00 -13.54 43.13
C PRO A 257 20.31 -12.73 43.04
N GLY A 258 20.37 -11.69 42.19
CA GLY A 258 21.39 -10.63 42.25
C GLY A 258 22.14 -10.28 40.96
N SER A 259 21.95 -9.04 40.47
CA SER A 259 22.75 -8.35 39.42
C SER A 259 22.66 -8.87 37.96
N PHE A 260 23.35 -8.20 37.01
CA PHE A 260 22.88 -7.87 35.63
C PHE A 260 23.72 -8.39 34.43
N VAL A 261 23.27 -8.04 33.18
CA VAL A 261 23.89 -8.13 31.81
C VAL A 261 23.48 -9.39 31.01
N LEU A 262 23.08 -9.44 29.71
CA LEU A 262 22.58 -8.53 28.61
C LEU A 262 22.02 -9.48 27.46
N ILE A 263 21.57 -9.22 26.20
CA ILE A 263 21.49 -8.16 25.14
C ILE A 263 20.33 -8.52 24.13
N GLU A 264 19.82 -7.55 23.33
CA GLU A 264 19.00 -7.66 22.06
C GLU A 264 17.45 -7.53 22.12
N ILE A 265 16.93 -6.30 21.94
CA ILE A 265 15.51 -5.87 22.08
C ILE A 265 14.81 -6.47 23.31
N PHE A 266 15.35 -6.15 24.49
CA PHE A 266 14.75 -6.53 25.77
C PHE A 266 13.93 -5.36 26.32
N GLY A 267 12.64 -5.59 26.54
CA GLY A 267 11.87 -4.82 27.52
C GLY A 267 12.15 -5.34 28.92
N VAL A 268 13.26 -4.90 29.55
CA VAL A 268 13.59 -5.36 30.90
C VAL A 268 12.71 -4.62 31.92
N GLY A 269 11.96 -5.39 32.71
CA GLY A 269 11.31 -4.94 33.93
C GLY A 269 11.37 -6.05 34.98
N THR A 270 11.39 -5.67 36.26
CA THR A 270 11.48 -6.62 37.37
C THR A 270 10.25 -6.50 38.28
N ALA A 271 9.35 -7.49 38.21
CA ALA A 271 8.26 -7.64 39.15
C ALA A 271 8.70 -8.43 40.39
N ARG A 272 8.11 -8.12 41.56
CA ARG A 272 8.06 -9.06 42.69
C ARG A 272 6.70 -9.74 42.64
N LEU A 273 6.67 -11.03 42.32
CA LEU A 273 5.47 -11.84 42.38
C LEU A 273 5.22 -12.26 43.83
N PRO A 274 4.07 -11.94 44.45
CA PRO A 274 3.63 -12.65 45.64
C PRO A 274 3.37 -14.12 45.25
N LEU A 275 3.77 -15.04 46.11
CA LEU A 275 3.62 -16.48 45.88
C LEU A 275 2.98 -17.15 47.08
N GLU A 276 1.82 -17.77 46.88
CA GLU A 276 1.22 -18.68 47.84
C GLU A 276 1.78 -20.08 47.59
N CYS A 277 2.45 -20.64 48.59
CA CYS A 277 3.14 -21.93 48.49
C CYS A 277 2.52 -22.98 49.41
N SER A 278 2.27 -24.19 48.88
CA SER A 278 1.77 -25.35 49.61
C SER A 278 2.69 -26.57 49.43
N ALA A 279 2.87 -27.33 50.50
CA ALA A 279 3.62 -28.59 50.44
C ALA A 279 2.77 -29.69 49.79
N VAL A 280 3.37 -30.43 48.86
CA VAL A 280 2.72 -31.54 48.13
C VAL A 280 3.57 -32.79 48.34
N GLY A 281 3.30 -33.50 49.44
CA GLY A 281 4.18 -34.55 49.95
C GLY A 281 5.46 -33.99 50.59
N GLU A 282 6.41 -34.87 50.89
CA GLU A 282 7.59 -34.54 51.71
C GLU A 282 8.65 -33.70 50.99
N THR A 283 8.71 -33.75 49.66
CA THR A 283 9.83 -33.20 48.87
C THR A 283 9.44 -32.23 47.76
N THR A 284 8.14 -31.92 47.61
CA THR A 284 7.66 -30.94 46.62
C THR A 284 6.92 -29.80 47.29
N THR A 285 7.15 -28.59 46.83
CA THR A 285 6.39 -27.39 47.21
C THR A 285 5.85 -26.77 45.92
N TYR A 286 4.53 -26.74 45.79
CA TYR A 286 3.85 -26.05 44.70
C TYR A 286 3.67 -24.58 45.12
N CYS A 287 3.92 -23.63 44.23
CA CYS A 287 3.59 -22.23 44.46
C CYS A 287 2.82 -21.64 43.28
N ALA A 288 1.73 -20.93 43.57
CA ALA A 288 1.02 -20.09 42.61
C ALA A 288 1.23 -18.62 42.95
N GLY A 289 1.08 -17.73 41.97
CA GLY A 289 1.18 -16.28 42.18
C GLY A 289 0.06 -15.52 41.49
N ASP A 290 -0.46 -14.51 42.17
CA ASP A 290 -1.48 -13.59 41.66
C ASP A 290 -0.97 -12.77 40.45
N PRO A 291 -1.87 -12.22 39.62
CA PRO A 291 -1.49 -11.34 38.53
C PRO A 291 -0.72 -10.10 39.01
N ALA A 292 0.36 -9.75 38.31
CA ALA A 292 1.20 -8.61 38.62
C ALA A 292 1.63 -7.87 37.34
N THR A 293 1.42 -6.56 37.31
CA THR A 293 1.84 -5.69 36.22
C THR A 293 3.22 -5.11 36.46
N PHE A 294 4.00 -4.94 35.39
CA PHE A 294 5.29 -4.25 35.43
C PHE A 294 5.57 -3.47 34.15
N THR A 295 6.14 -2.28 34.30
CA THR A 295 6.62 -1.46 33.19
C THR A 295 8.02 -1.94 32.79
N GLY A 296 8.16 -2.41 31.55
CA GLY A 296 9.47 -2.65 30.95
C GLY A 296 10.11 -1.34 30.50
N ARG A 297 11.44 -1.22 30.62
CA ARG A 297 12.21 -0.15 29.99
C ARG A 297 12.56 -0.55 28.55
N LEU A 298 12.31 0.34 27.59
CA LEU A 298 12.81 0.19 26.22
C LEU A 298 14.34 0.33 26.20
N ILE A 299 15.04 -0.61 25.57
CA ILE A 299 16.51 -0.64 25.49
C ILE A 299 17.04 -0.28 24.09
N SER A 300 16.25 -0.51 23.03
CA SER A 300 16.50 0.07 21.71
C SER A 300 15.19 0.24 20.93
N GLU A 301 15.09 1.35 20.19
CA GLU A 301 14.05 1.60 19.18
C GLU A 301 14.73 1.51 17.81
N LYS A 302 14.13 0.79 16.85
CA LYS A 302 14.43 1.00 15.43
C LYS A 302 13.30 1.82 14.86
N PRO A 303 13.55 3.04 14.34
CA PRO A 303 12.47 3.85 13.76
C PRO A 303 11.85 3.11 12.57
N ILE A 304 10.56 2.86 12.70
CA ILE A 304 9.65 2.53 11.60
C ILE A 304 8.82 3.82 11.40
N PRO A 305 8.51 4.24 10.17
CA PRO A 305 7.55 5.33 9.96
C PRO A 305 6.26 5.07 10.76
N PRO A 306 5.67 6.10 11.42
CA PRO A 306 4.54 5.90 12.34
C PRO A 306 3.39 5.10 11.71
N PHE A 307 3.13 5.33 10.42
CA PHE A 307 2.21 4.56 9.57
C PHE A 307 2.88 3.29 9.03
N SER A 308 3.16 2.32 9.91
CA SER A 308 3.64 0.99 9.49
C SER A 308 2.60 0.16 8.70
N LEU A 309 1.36 0.65 8.69
CA LEU A 309 0.31 0.32 7.73
C LEU A 309 0.10 1.58 6.89
N GLY A 310 0.59 1.58 5.64
CA GLY A 310 0.13 2.60 4.68
C GLY A 310 -1.36 2.42 4.41
N ASP A 311 -2.03 3.46 3.90
CA ASP A 311 -3.40 3.32 3.36
C ASP A 311 -3.45 2.13 2.40
N PRO A 312 -4.56 1.37 2.34
CA PRO A 312 -4.74 0.41 1.27
C PRO A 312 -4.57 1.15 -0.06
N LEU A 313 -3.56 0.76 -0.86
CA LEU A 313 -3.44 1.23 -2.23
C LEU A 313 -4.81 1.01 -2.90
N PRO A 314 -5.37 2.01 -3.61
CA PRO A 314 -6.68 1.86 -4.24
C PRO A 314 -6.70 0.58 -5.06
N THR A 315 -7.78 -0.19 -4.87
CA THR A 315 -7.76 -1.63 -5.06
C THR A 315 -7.62 -2.01 -6.52
N ALA A 316 -6.40 -2.42 -6.89
CA ALA A 316 -5.90 -2.54 -8.26
C ALA A 316 -5.85 -1.20 -9.02
N PRO A 317 -4.94 -1.05 -10.00
CA PRO A 317 -5.03 0.04 -10.96
C PRO A 317 -6.42 0.04 -11.61
N SER A 318 -7.09 1.18 -11.53
CA SER A 318 -8.49 1.33 -11.93
C SER A 318 -8.59 1.78 -13.40
N CYS A 319 -9.72 1.55 -14.07
CA CYS A 319 -9.92 1.96 -15.47
C CYS A 319 -9.60 3.45 -15.65
N THR A 320 -10.18 4.32 -14.83
CA THR A 320 -9.97 5.76 -14.94
C THR A 320 -8.52 6.15 -14.66
N ILE A 321 -7.89 5.58 -13.61
CA ILE A 321 -6.51 5.95 -13.23
C ILE A 321 -5.49 5.46 -14.28
N SER A 322 -5.61 4.21 -14.75
CA SER A 322 -4.76 3.70 -15.84
C SER A 322 -4.93 4.50 -17.13
N SER A 323 -6.16 4.94 -17.43
CA SER A 323 -6.47 5.73 -18.62
C SER A 323 -5.88 7.13 -18.61
N VAL A 324 -5.55 7.69 -17.44
CA VAL A 324 -4.79 8.96 -17.31
C VAL A 324 -3.28 8.70 -17.23
N VAL A 325 -2.84 7.70 -16.48
CA VAL A 325 -1.42 7.53 -16.11
C VAL A 325 -0.60 6.80 -17.17
N ALA A 326 -1.12 5.72 -17.75
CA ALA A 326 -0.39 4.90 -18.72
C ALA A 326 -1.32 4.13 -19.70
N PRO A 327 -2.26 4.80 -20.38
CA PRO A 327 -3.17 4.15 -21.32
C PRO A 327 -2.40 3.43 -22.41
N SER A 328 -2.74 2.16 -22.62
CA SER A 328 -2.17 1.31 -23.66
C SER A 328 -3.19 0.28 -24.11
N TYR A 329 -3.12 -0.13 -25.37
CA TYR A 329 -3.92 -1.22 -25.90
C TYR A 329 -3.02 -2.41 -26.22
N ARG A 330 -3.48 -3.61 -25.87
CA ARG A 330 -2.97 -4.86 -26.42
C ARG A 330 -3.72 -5.17 -27.70
N PHE A 331 -3.00 -5.62 -28.71
CA PHE A 331 -3.49 -6.08 -30.00
C PHE A 331 -3.23 -7.59 -30.12
N SER A 332 -4.14 -8.30 -30.79
CA SER A 332 -4.01 -9.73 -31.10
C SER A 332 -4.64 -10.06 -32.45
N ASP A 333 -4.39 -11.28 -32.94
CA ASP A 333 -5.15 -11.91 -34.04
C ASP A 333 -5.28 -11.05 -35.30
N PHE A 334 -4.20 -10.32 -35.63
CA PHE A 334 -4.20 -9.39 -36.75
C PHE A 334 -4.10 -10.14 -38.07
N GLU A 335 -5.03 -9.85 -38.96
CA GLU A 335 -5.17 -10.49 -40.27
C GLU A 335 -5.56 -9.47 -41.34
N THR A 336 -4.96 -9.60 -42.52
CA THR A 336 -5.41 -8.92 -43.75
C THR A 336 -5.72 -9.95 -44.84
N ILE A 337 -6.72 -9.66 -45.66
CA ILE A 337 -7.03 -10.42 -46.87
C ILE A 337 -7.13 -9.44 -48.05
N VAL A 338 -6.30 -9.62 -49.07
CA VAL A 338 -6.27 -8.77 -50.27
C VAL A 338 -6.50 -9.63 -51.51
N ALA A 339 -7.36 -9.18 -52.44
CA ALA A 339 -7.55 -9.86 -53.71
C ALA A 339 -6.44 -9.47 -54.71
N SER A 340 -5.93 -10.43 -55.48
CA SER A 340 -4.87 -10.18 -56.46
C SER A 340 -5.31 -9.13 -57.49
N GLY A 341 -4.49 -8.09 -57.70
CA GLY A 341 -4.82 -6.96 -58.57
C GLY A 341 -5.77 -5.90 -57.96
N SER A 342 -6.17 -6.07 -56.70
CA SER A 342 -7.01 -5.10 -55.96
C SER A 342 -6.20 -4.41 -54.87
N ASN A 343 -6.29 -3.08 -54.78
CA ASN A 343 -5.83 -2.34 -53.61
C ASN A 343 -6.83 -2.41 -52.43
N LEU A 344 -8.03 -2.97 -52.64
CA LEU A 344 -9.04 -3.16 -51.61
C LEU A 344 -8.97 -4.58 -51.03
N GLY A 345 -9.02 -4.67 -49.71
CA GLY A 345 -9.07 -5.90 -48.93
C GLY A 345 -9.97 -5.81 -47.71
N SER A 346 -9.78 -6.73 -46.77
CA SER A 346 -10.32 -6.66 -45.41
C SER A 346 -9.21 -6.72 -44.37
N ILE A 347 -9.44 -6.09 -43.22
CA ILE A 347 -8.56 -6.15 -42.04
C ILE A 347 -9.39 -6.63 -40.84
N ARG A 348 -8.78 -7.49 -40.01
CA ARG A 348 -9.31 -8.00 -38.74
C ARG A 348 -8.24 -7.89 -37.66
N PHE A 349 -8.63 -7.58 -36.42
CA PHE A 349 -7.75 -7.67 -35.24
C PHE A 349 -8.58 -7.66 -33.94
N GLY A 350 -8.01 -8.20 -32.86
CA GLY A 350 -8.49 -7.99 -31.50
C GLY A 350 -7.79 -6.79 -30.84
N ILE A 351 -8.52 -6.04 -30.00
CA ILE A 351 -7.92 -5.08 -29.05
C ILE A 351 -8.50 -5.21 -27.63
N GLU A 352 -7.66 -4.87 -26.66
CA GLU A 352 -7.94 -4.95 -25.23
C GLU A 352 -7.27 -3.77 -24.50
N LEU A 353 -8.04 -2.97 -23.74
CA LEU A 353 -7.50 -1.84 -22.98
C LEU A 353 -6.72 -2.33 -21.76
N ASN A 354 -5.51 -1.80 -21.55
CA ASN A 354 -4.67 -2.11 -20.41
C ASN A 354 -5.06 -1.26 -19.18
N THR A 355 -5.76 -1.84 -18.23
CA THR A 355 -6.04 -1.23 -16.92
C THR A 355 -5.00 -1.57 -15.86
N GLY A 356 -3.78 -1.98 -16.26
CA GLY A 356 -2.65 -2.24 -15.37
C GLY A 356 -2.75 -3.50 -14.50
N ALA A 357 -3.94 -4.07 -14.31
CA ALA A 357 -4.21 -5.25 -13.49
C ALA A 357 -3.82 -6.59 -14.16
N ALA A 358 -2.92 -6.52 -15.15
CA ALA A 358 -2.79 -7.45 -16.27
C ALA A 358 -4.02 -7.49 -17.20
N PHE A 359 -3.83 -8.08 -18.38
CA PHE A 359 -4.87 -8.24 -19.38
C PHE A 359 -5.85 -9.37 -18.98
N THR A 360 -7.15 -9.15 -19.21
CA THR A 360 -8.21 -10.13 -18.99
C THR A 360 -8.08 -11.37 -19.89
N GLY A 361 -7.53 -11.19 -21.09
CA GLY A 361 -7.46 -12.23 -22.13
C GLY A 361 -8.67 -12.28 -23.04
N TYR A 362 -9.64 -11.37 -22.90
CA TYR A 362 -10.86 -11.28 -23.71
C TYR A 362 -10.87 -10.00 -24.56
N PRO A 363 -10.13 -9.97 -25.69
CA PRO A 363 -10.11 -8.82 -26.60
C PRO A 363 -11.44 -8.70 -27.38
N SER A 364 -11.85 -7.47 -27.67
CA SER A 364 -12.94 -7.20 -28.61
C SER A 364 -12.39 -7.26 -30.04
N THR A 365 -13.02 -8.08 -30.90
CA THR A 365 -12.57 -8.24 -32.30
C THR A 365 -13.28 -7.27 -33.22
N PHE A 366 -12.52 -6.72 -34.16
CA PHE A 366 -12.99 -5.79 -35.18
C PHE A 366 -12.71 -6.36 -36.56
N PHE A 367 -13.67 -6.21 -37.48
CA PHE A 367 -13.54 -6.66 -38.87
C PHE A 367 -14.06 -5.59 -39.83
N ARG A 368 -13.25 -5.20 -40.82
CA ARG A 368 -13.65 -4.23 -41.84
C ARG A 368 -13.26 -4.69 -43.23
N SER A 369 -14.22 -4.74 -44.14
CA SER A 369 -14.00 -4.91 -45.59
C SER A 369 -13.98 -3.57 -46.33
N GLY A 370 -13.41 -3.56 -47.53
CA GLY A 370 -13.27 -2.35 -48.36
C GLY A 370 -12.16 -1.40 -47.87
N VAL A 371 -11.17 -1.92 -47.14
CA VAL A 371 -10.01 -1.16 -46.66
C VAL A 371 -8.97 -1.07 -47.77
N SER A 372 -8.39 0.10 -48.02
CA SER A 372 -7.26 0.22 -48.95
C SER A 372 -5.97 -0.29 -48.30
N VAL A 373 -5.47 -1.42 -48.77
CA VAL A 373 -4.23 -2.06 -48.30
C VAL A 373 -3.15 -1.79 -49.34
N SER A 374 -2.67 -0.55 -49.39
CA SER A 374 -1.61 -0.18 -50.34
C SER A 374 -0.27 -0.79 -49.92
N VAL A 375 0.43 -1.40 -50.88
CA VAL A 375 1.78 -1.95 -50.72
C VAL A 375 2.88 -1.03 -51.28
N THR A 376 2.52 0.10 -51.87
CA THR A 376 3.47 1.13 -52.31
C THR A 376 3.75 2.13 -51.20
N GLU A 377 4.98 2.63 -51.13
CA GLU A 377 5.36 3.70 -50.20
C GLU A 377 4.42 4.92 -50.34
N GLY A 378 4.01 5.46 -49.18
CA GLY A 378 2.97 6.50 -49.08
C GLY A 378 1.81 6.09 -48.14
N GLY A 379 1.52 4.78 -48.05
CA GLY A 379 0.58 4.21 -47.07
C GLY A 379 -0.90 4.56 -47.29
N SER A 380 -1.77 4.05 -46.42
CA SER A 380 -3.19 4.45 -46.40
C SER A 380 -3.38 5.72 -45.56
N THR A 381 -3.69 6.83 -46.22
CA THR A 381 -4.06 8.09 -45.56
C THR A 381 -5.49 8.08 -45.02
N ALA A 382 -6.35 7.20 -45.54
CA ALA A 382 -7.74 7.06 -45.13
C ALA A 382 -7.86 6.36 -43.75
N TRP A 383 -8.68 6.95 -42.88
CA TRP A 383 -9.15 6.32 -41.65
C TRP A 383 -10.43 5.52 -41.92
N TYR A 384 -10.50 4.32 -41.35
CA TYR A 384 -11.63 3.40 -41.47
C TYR A 384 -12.31 3.26 -40.11
N PRO A 385 -13.64 3.41 -40.01
CA PRO A 385 -14.34 3.18 -38.75
C PRO A 385 -14.23 1.71 -38.36
N CYS A 386 -13.94 1.49 -37.08
CA CYS A 386 -14.06 0.19 -36.44
C CYS A 386 -15.49 -0.35 -36.61
N VAL A 387 -15.60 -1.64 -36.91
CA VAL A 387 -16.87 -2.38 -36.87
C VAL A 387 -16.62 -3.59 -35.97
N LEU A 388 -17.33 -3.63 -34.84
CA LEU A 388 -17.26 -4.74 -33.88
C LEU A 388 -17.80 -6.01 -34.54
N GLU A 389 -17.00 -7.07 -34.46
CA GLU A 389 -17.36 -8.44 -34.83
C GLU A 389 -17.68 -9.25 -33.56
N SER A 390 -16.93 -9.03 -32.47
CA SER A 390 -17.25 -9.53 -31.14
C SER A 390 -16.87 -8.53 -30.04
N VAL A 391 -17.56 -8.61 -28.91
CA VAL A 391 -17.26 -7.86 -27.69
C VAL A 391 -16.62 -8.82 -26.70
N GLY A 392 -15.44 -8.46 -26.21
CA GLY A 392 -14.74 -9.13 -25.12
C GLY A 392 -15.24 -8.60 -23.77
N GLU A 393 -14.34 -8.12 -22.92
CA GLU A 393 -14.75 -7.42 -21.70
C GLU A 393 -15.49 -6.12 -22.03
N GLN A 394 -16.78 -6.05 -21.71
CA GLN A 394 -17.67 -4.95 -22.11
C GLN A 394 -17.25 -3.61 -21.47
N SER A 395 -16.76 -3.63 -20.23
CA SER A 395 -16.30 -2.42 -19.53
C SER A 395 -14.98 -1.85 -20.08
N LEU A 396 -14.23 -2.61 -20.87
CA LEU A 396 -12.93 -2.23 -21.44
C LEU A 396 -12.96 -2.08 -22.98
N THR A 397 -14.13 -2.24 -23.59
CA THR A 397 -14.32 -2.14 -25.04
C THR A 397 -14.47 -0.68 -25.47
N PRO A 398 -13.76 -0.22 -26.51
CA PRO A 398 -13.96 1.13 -27.06
C PRO A 398 -15.40 1.38 -27.48
N THR A 399 -15.97 2.50 -27.04
CA THR A 399 -17.31 2.97 -27.43
C THR A 399 -17.35 3.46 -28.88
N ALA A 400 -16.20 3.90 -29.41
CA ALA A 400 -15.97 4.10 -30.83
C ALA A 400 -14.47 3.91 -31.12
N CYS A 401 -14.11 3.57 -32.36
CA CYS A 401 -12.74 3.76 -32.84
C CYS A 401 -12.67 3.90 -34.36
N ALA A 402 -11.54 4.39 -34.85
CA ALA A 402 -11.14 4.35 -36.23
C ALA A 402 -9.67 3.91 -36.34
N PHE A 403 -9.32 3.22 -37.42
CA PHE A 403 -7.95 2.76 -37.65
C PHE A 403 -7.47 3.11 -39.07
N ARG A 404 -6.16 3.13 -39.27
CA ARG A 404 -5.52 3.14 -40.60
C ARG A 404 -4.32 2.21 -40.57
N TYR A 405 -4.06 1.53 -41.69
CA TYR A 405 -2.97 0.58 -41.82
C TYR A 405 -2.15 0.87 -43.08
N ASP A 406 -0.84 0.98 -42.91
CA ASP A 406 0.14 1.02 -43.99
C ASP A 406 0.82 -0.35 -44.09
N ALA A 407 0.59 -1.07 -45.19
CA ALA A 407 1.15 -2.41 -45.37
C ALA A 407 2.63 -2.40 -45.76
N ALA A 408 3.16 -1.29 -46.30
CA ALA A 408 4.58 -1.16 -46.64
C ALA A 408 5.45 -1.01 -45.39
N THR A 409 5.01 -0.21 -44.41
CA THR A 409 5.70 -0.06 -43.11
C THR A 409 5.16 -0.96 -42.00
N GLN A 410 4.16 -1.81 -42.30
CA GLN A 410 3.38 -2.60 -41.33
C GLN A 410 2.80 -1.75 -40.18
N SER A 411 2.58 -0.46 -40.39
CA SER A 411 2.22 0.48 -39.33
C SER A 411 0.71 0.62 -39.18
N LEU A 412 0.21 0.31 -37.99
CA LEU A 412 -1.18 0.49 -37.59
C LEU A 412 -1.28 1.76 -36.74
N SER A 413 -2.19 2.67 -37.10
CA SER A 413 -2.65 3.73 -36.19
C SER A 413 -4.09 3.44 -35.77
N LEU A 414 -4.40 3.67 -34.50
CA LEU A 414 -5.74 3.57 -33.94
C LEU A 414 -6.05 4.88 -33.21
N SER A 415 -7.26 5.40 -33.41
CA SER A 415 -7.86 6.47 -32.63
C SER A 415 -9.11 5.88 -31.98
N ALA A 416 -9.24 5.96 -30.66
CA ALA A 416 -10.25 5.23 -29.91
C ALA A 416 -10.88 6.09 -28.81
N ASP A 417 -12.20 5.94 -28.65
CA ASP A 417 -12.98 6.49 -27.55
C ASP A 417 -13.37 5.36 -26.60
N TRP A 418 -13.17 5.53 -25.30
CA TRP A 418 -13.59 4.55 -24.27
C TRP A 418 -14.17 5.25 -23.05
N LYS A 419 -14.81 4.51 -22.15
CA LYS A 419 -15.44 5.06 -20.94
C LYS A 419 -15.11 4.22 -19.72
N CYS A 420 -14.81 4.89 -18.61
CA CYS A 420 -14.52 4.27 -17.33
C CYS A 420 -15.58 4.65 -16.29
N SER A 421 -16.24 3.65 -15.72
CA SER A 421 -17.36 3.76 -14.76
C SER A 421 -16.99 3.30 -13.34
N ASP A 422 -15.70 3.04 -13.11
CA ASP A 422 -15.09 2.47 -11.91
C ASP A 422 -15.07 3.43 -10.70
N LEU A 423 -15.10 4.74 -10.94
CA LEU A 423 -15.12 5.77 -9.88
C LEU A 423 -16.52 6.36 -9.64
N ASP A 424 -17.33 6.50 -10.70
CA ASP A 424 -18.76 6.86 -10.62
C ASP A 424 -19.53 6.25 -11.80
N ALA A 425 -20.32 5.21 -11.53
CA ALA A 425 -21.10 4.53 -12.56
C ALA A 425 -22.26 5.37 -13.12
N SER A 426 -22.67 6.46 -12.45
CA SER A 426 -23.68 7.40 -12.94
C SER A 426 -23.12 8.50 -13.84
N ARG A 427 -21.81 8.76 -13.74
CA ARG A 427 -21.08 9.80 -14.50
C ARG A 427 -19.73 9.24 -14.98
N PRO A 428 -19.73 8.27 -15.90
CA PRO A 428 -18.51 7.61 -16.37
C PRO A 428 -17.62 8.59 -17.15
N VAL A 429 -16.34 8.60 -16.82
CA VAL A 429 -15.34 9.44 -17.49
C VAL A 429 -15.16 8.92 -18.91
N SER A 430 -15.32 9.81 -19.88
CA SER A 430 -15.07 9.54 -21.29
C SER A 430 -13.64 9.90 -21.65
N PHE A 431 -12.97 9.02 -22.38
CA PHE A 431 -11.61 9.18 -22.85
C PHE A 431 -11.56 9.06 -24.38
N THR A 432 -10.68 9.84 -25.01
CA THR A 432 -10.32 9.75 -26.43
C THR A 432 -8.80 9.73 -26.54
N GLY A 433 -8.24 8.90 -27.41
CA GLY A 433 -6.81 8.93 -27.65
C GLY A 433 -6.30 8.20 -28.89
N ASP A 434 -5.14 8.63 -29.36
CA ASP A 434 -4.49 8.08 -30.56
C ASP A 434 -3.20 7.35 -30.22
N LEU A 435 -2.97 6.23 -30.91
CA LEU A 435 -1.71 5.48 -30.86
C LEU A 435 -1.19 5.16 -32.26
N ARG A 436 0.09 4.85 -32.33
CA ARG A 436 0.74 4.24 -33.49
C ARG A 436 1.58 3.06 -33.04
N THR A 437 1.51 1.97 -33.79
CA THR A 437 2.29 0.75 -33.56
C THR A 437 2.77 0.15 -34.88
N THR A 438 3.65 -0.83 -34.79
CA THR A 438 4.07 -1.69 -35.90
C THR A 438 3.52 -3.07 -35.65
N VAL A 439 2.77 -3.60 -36.60
CA VAL A 439 2.23 -4.96 -36.55
C VAL A 439 3.40 -5.96 -36.62
N PRO A 440 3.40 -7.03 -35.80
CA PRO A 440 4.44 -8.06 -35.86
C PRO A 440 4.50 -8.77 -37.22
N SER A 441 5.61 -9.47 -37.46
CA SER A 441 5.90 -10.21 -38.69
C SER A 441 4.73 -11.10 -39.16
N LEU A 442 4.16 -10.77 -40.31
CA LEU A 442 3.02 -11.48 -40.89
C LEU A 442 3.46 -12.69 -41.72
N THR A 443 2.78 -13.83 -41.53
CA THR A 443 2.86 -14.98 -42.44
C THR A 443 1.79 -14.82 -43.52
N CYS A 444 2.20 -14.79 -44.79
CA CYS A 444 1.30 -14.64 -45.94
C CYS A 444 1.11 -15.95 -46.71
N LEU A 445 -0.14 -16.27 -47.05
CA LEU A 445 -0.52 -17.41 -47.90
C LEU A 445 -1.42 -16.91 -49.04
N THR A 446 -1.10 -17.32 -50.27
CA THR A 446 -1.87 -16.95 -51.47
C THR A 446 -2.63 -18.15 -52.00
N THR A 447 -3.96 -18.05 -52.09
CA THR A 447 -4.84 -19.12 -52.57
C THR A 447 -5.94 -18.53 -53.45
N SER A 448 -6.14 -19.10 -54.64
CA SER A 448 -7.23 -18.72 -55.57
C SER A 448 -7.36 -17.20 -55.84
N GLY A 449 -6.23 -16.51 -56.03
CA GLY A 449 -6.21 -15.07 -56.29
C GLY A 449 -6.53 -14.19 -55.07
N ARG A 450 -6.33 -14.70 -53.85
CA ARG A 450 -6.40 -13.94 -52.60
C ARG A 450 -5.17 -14.22 -51.74
N THR A 451 -4.54 -13.15 -51.24
CA THR A 451 -3.43 -13.23 -50.29
C THR A 451 -3.97 -12.93 -48.90
N ARG A 452 -3.83 -13.90 -47.98
CA ARG A 452 -4.15 -13.77 -46.56
C ARG A 452 -2.85 -13.65 -45.77
N CYS A 453 -2.65 -12.55 -45.04
CA CYS A 453 -1.48 -12.33 -44.20
C CYS A 453 -1.91 -12.18 -42.75
N ALA A 454 -1.33 -12.94 -41.82
CA ALA A 454 -1.69 -12.90 -40.40
C ALA A 454 -0.49 -13.02 -39.46
N THR A 455 -0.62 -12.50 -38.23
CA THR A 455 0.33 -12.76 -37.14
C THR A 455 0.31 -14.24 -36.74
N ALA A 456 1.32 -14.71 -36.01
CA ALA A 456 1.35 -16.07 -35.50
C ALA A 456 0.19 -16.33 -34.50
N PRO A 457 -0.32 -17.57 -34.38
CA PRO A 457 -1.41 -17.88 -33.44
C PRO A 457 -1.04 -17.52 -32.00
N GLY A 458 -1.92 -16.79 -31.31
CA GLY A 458 -1.69 -16.30 -29.94
C GLY A 458 -0.65 -15.18 -29.82
N GLN A 459 -0.08 -14.69 -30.93
CA GLN A 459 0.82 -13.54 -30.92
C GLN A 459 0.03 -12.28 -30.59
N ALA A 460 0.45 -11.59 -29.53
CA ALA A 460 -0.10 -10.33 -29.09
C ALA A 460 1.03 -9.34 -28.79
N TRP A 461 0.75 -8.05 -28.92
CA TRP A 461 1.69 -6.98 -28.62
C TRP A 461 0.97 -5.77 -28.01
N ALA A 462 1.70 -4.88 -27.35
CA ALA A 462 1.14 -3.68 -26.74
C ALA A 462 1.54 -2.41 -27.52
N ALA A 463 0.70 -1.38 -27.42
CA ALA A 463 1.01 -0.03 -27.89
C ALA A 463 0.48 1.00 -26.89
N ASN A 464 1.33 1.97 -26.53
CA ASN A 464 0.95 3.07 -25.66
C ASN A 464 0.13 4.11 -26.44
N VAL A 465 -0.88 4.66 -25.78
CA VAL A 465 -1.62 5.82 -26.30
C VAL A 465 -0.75 7.06 -26.15
N THR A 466 -0.60 7.81 -27.25
CA THR A 466 0.37 8.91 -27.40
C THR A 466 -0.25 10.30 -27.23
N SER A 467 -1.56 10.41 -27.43
CA SER A 467 -2.39 11.58 -27.17
C SER A 467 -3.61 11.10 -26.39
N VAL A 468 -3.89 11.75 -25.25
CA VAL A 468 -5.02 11.39 -24.38
C VAL A 468 -5.79 12.65 -24.04
N TYR A 469 -7.11 12.59 -24.18
CA TYR A 469 -8.07 13.62 -23.81
C TYR A 469 -9.19 12.95 -23.01
N TRP A 470 -9.77 13.67 -22.04
CA TRP A 470 -10.85 13.13 -21.21
C TRP A 470 -11.85 14.20 -20.77
N GLY A 471 -13.07 13.77 -20.46
CA GLY A 471 -14.19 14.62 -20.07
C GLY A 471 -15.44 13.82 -19.70
N ASN A 472 -16.57 14.51 -19.56
CA ASN A 472 -17.89 13.91 -19.30
C ASN A 472 -18.83 14.12 -20.50
#